data_AF-A0A414CNL9-F1
#
_entry.id   AF-A0A414CNL9-F1
#
_cell.length_a   1.000
_cell.length_b   1.000
_cell.length_c   1.000
_cell.angle_alpha   90.00
_cell.angle_beta   90.00
_cell.angle_gamma   90.00
#
_symmetry.space_group_name_H-M   'P 1'
#
loop_
_entity.id
_entity.type
_entity.pdbx_description
1 polymer ?
#
loop_
_entity_poly.entity_id
_entity_poly.type
_entity_poly.pdbx_seq_one_letter_code
_entity_poly.pdbx_strand_id
1 'polypeptide(L)'
;MVKVDLSDFYAKTETSETRAYEHALDIEFIVHREMQRSGLSKSELAKRMGVSLQSLSKLLNSQPNMTLKTIAKFELALGIKIIPQVISSYSNEAPFSSSNNSVREQWSSFNSDCSAKRLNFEMIPGGLAA
;
A
#
# COMPACT_ATOMS: atom_id res chain seq x y z
N MET A 1 7.64 -39.36 -16.18
CA MET A 1 7.19 -37.97 -16.40
C MET A 1 7.87 -37.10 -15.36
N VAL A 2 8.78 -36.21 -15.77
CA VAL A 2 9.48 -35.31 -14.83
C VAL A 2 8.45 -34.31 -14.32
N LYS A 3 8.13 -34.36 -13.03
CA LYS A 3 7.36 -33.29 -12.37
C LYS A 3 8.30 -32.10 -12.26
N VAL A 4 8.08 -31.11 -13.12
CA VAL A 4 8.71 -29.80 -12.96
C VAL A 4 8.07 -29.15 -11.74
N ASP A 5 8.84 -28.99 -10.67
CA ASP A 5 8.41 -28.19 -9.54
C ASP A 5 8.42 -26.73 -9.96
N LEU A 6 7.23 -26.14 -10.08
CA LEU A 6 7.06 -24.74 -10.45
C LEU A 6 7.69 -23.82 -9.39
N SER A 7 7.78 -24.27 -8.14
CA SER A 7 8.35 -23.49 -7.02
C SER A 7 9.81 -23.11 -7.28
N ASP A 8 10.60 -24.05 -7.81
CA ASP A 8 12.00 -23.83 -8.17
C ASP A 8 12.16 -22.83 -9.32
N PHE A 9 11.17 -22.76 -10.22
CA PHE A 9 11.15 -21.80 -11.31
C PHE A 9 10.87 -20.39 -10.78
N TYR A 10 9.84 -20.24 -9.93
CA TYR A 10 9.50 -18.95 -9.32
C TYR A 10 10.61 -18.41 -8.41
N ALA A 11 11.25 -19.28 -7.61
CA ALA A 11 12.38 -18.90 -6.75
C ALA A 11 13.59 -18.39 -7.53
N LYS A 12 13.80 -18.87 -8.76
CA LYS A 12 14.89 -18.41 -9.64
C LYS A 12 14.61 -17.09 -10.33
N THR A 13 13.36 -16.67 -10.42
CA THR A 13 12.95 -15.44 -11.09
C THR A 13 12.65 -14.29 -10.13
N GLU A 14 12.90 -14.47 -8.83
CA GLU A 14 12.59 -13.46 -7.83
C GLU A 14 13.51 -12.25 -7.96
N THR A 15 12.99 -11.18 -8.55
CA THR A 15 13.62 -9.85 -8.66
C THR A 15 12.66 -8.76 -8.15
N SER A 16 13.18 -7.55 -7.95
CA SER A 16 12.37 -6.37 -7.63
C SER A 16 11.22 -6.17 -8.61
N GLU A 17 11.45 -6.42 -9.89
CA GLU A 17 10.46 -6.24 -10.96
C GLU A 17 9.34 -7.27 -10.86
N THR A 18 9.68 -8.54 -10.61
CA THR A 18 8.67 -9.60 -10.43
C THR A 18 7.82 -9.38 -9.18
N ARG A 19 8.42 -8.94 -8.07
CA ARG A 19 7.69 -8.57 -6.85
C ARG A 19 6.79 -7.35 -7.03
N ALA A 20 7.29 -6.32 -7.72
CA ALA A 20 6.48 -5.14 -8.06
C ALA A 20 5.31 -5.51 -8.98
N TYR A 21 5.50 -6.46 -9.88
CA TYR A 21 4.45 -6.98 -10.75
C TYR A 21 3.36 -7.73 -9.96
N GLU A 22 3.75 -8.59 -9.01
CA GLU A 22 2.80 -9.24 -8.08
C GLU A 22 1.95 -8.21 -7.33
N HIS A 23 2.58 -7.19 -6.74
CA HIS A 23 1.86 -6.13 -6.06
C HIS A 23 0.92 -5.34 -6.97
N ALA A 24 1.33 -5.09 -8.22
CA ALA A 24 0.49 -4.40 -9.19
C ALA A 24 -0.77 -5.24 -9.54
N LEU A 25 -0.62 -6.56 -9.67
CA LEU A 25 -1.74 -7.48 -9.90
C LEU A 25 -2.72 -7.50 -8.72
N ASP A 26 -2.22 -7.54 -7.49
CA ASP A 26 -3.07 -7.49 -6.29
C ASP A 26 -3.90 -6.20 -6.25
N ILE A 27 -3.26 -5.06 -6.51
CA ILE A 27 -3.93 -3.75 -6.55
C ILE A 27 -4.96 -3.70 -7.68
N GLU A 28 -4.59 -4.17 -8.87
CA GLU A 28 -5.50 -4.22 -10.03
C GLU A 28 -6.75 -5.05 -9.71
N PHE A 29 -6.56 -6.23 -9.12
CA PHE A 29 -7.64 -7.10 -8.70
C PHE A 29 -8.57 -6.43 -7.68
N ILE A 30 -8.00 -5.79 -6.66
CA ILE A 30 -8.77 -5.03 -5.66
C ILE A 30 -9.58 -3.92 -6.33
N VAL A 31 -8.95 -3.12 -7.20
CA VAL A 31 -9.64 -2.04 -7.90
C VAL A 31 -10.78 -2.57 -8.76
N HIS A 32 -10.53 -3.63 -9.54
CA HIS A 32 -11.55 -4.24 -10.40
C HIS A 32 -12.73 -4.79 -9.59
N ARG A 33 -12.46 -5.43 -8.46
CA ARG A 33 -13.48 -5.96 -7.55
C ARG A 33 -14.33 -4.84 -6.99
N GLU A 34 -13.72 -3.76 -6.51
CA GLU A 34 -14.43 -2.64 -5.89
C GLU A 34 -15.23 -1.83 -6.91
N MET A 35 -14.74 -1.74 -8.15
CA MET A 35 -15.51 -1.18 -9.27
C MET A 35 -16.77 -1.99 -9.54
N GLN A 36 -16.66 -3.33 -9.64
CA GLN A 36 -17.82 -4.20 -9.85
C GLN A 36 -18.82 -4.09 -8.69
N ARG A 37 -18.33 -4.15 -7.45
CA ARG A 37 -19.16 -4.02 -6.24
C ARG A 37 -19.95 -2.71 -6.20
N SER A 38 -19.36 -1.63 -6.71
CA SER A 38 -19.94 -0.28 -6.67
C SER A 38 -20.65 0.12 -7.97
N GLY A 39 -20.71 -0.76 -8.97
CA GLY A 39 -21.25 -0.42 -10.30
C GLY A 39 -20.48 0.69 -11.03
N LEU A 40 -19.20 0.88 -10.70
CA LEU A 40 -18.38 1.97 -11.21
C LEU A 40 -17.71 1.60 -12.56
N SER A 41 -17.88 2.44 -13.57
CA SER A 41 -17.19 2.26 -14.86
C SER A 41 -15.74 2.76 -14.82
N LYS A 42 -14.88 2.29 -15.74
CA LYS A 42 -13.48 2.77 -15.87
C LYS A 42 -13.42 4.27 -16.16
N SER A 43 -14.34 4.79 -16.99
CA SER A 43 -14.42 6.23 -17.29
C SER A 43 -14.75 7.05 -16.05
N GLU A 44 -15.68 6.57 -15.22
CA GLU A 44 -16.06 7.25 -13.99
C GLU A 44 -14.93 7.22 -12.95
N LEU A 45 -14.24 6.08 -12.81
CA LEU A 45 -13.06 6.00 -11.96
C LEU A 45 -11.96 6.97 -12.41
N ALA A 46 -11.69 7.08 -13.71
CA ALA A 46 -10.69 8.00 -14.25
C ALA A 46 -11.02 9.46 -13.87
N LYS A 47 -12.30 9.86 -13.99
CA LYS A 47 -12.77 11.18 -13.57
C LYS A 47 -12.57 11.42 -12.08
N ARG A 48 -12.94 10.46 -11.22
CA ARG A 48 -12.77 10.57 -9.76
C ARG A 48 -11.30 10.67 -9.33
N MET A 49 -10.41 9.96 -10.03
CA MET A 49 -8.97 10.01 -9.78
C MET A 49 -8.30 11.28 -10.36
N GLY A 50 -9.00 12.05 -11.19
CA GLY A 50 -8.45 13.20 -11.91
C GLY A 50 -7.35 12.80 -12.90
N VAL A 51 -7.52 11.68 -13.62
CA VAL A 51 -6.57 11.20 -14.63
C VAL A 51 -7.27 10.90 -15.96
N SER A 52 -6.50 10.82 -17.05
CA SER A 52 -7.05 10.39 -18.33
C SER A 52 -7.43 8.91 -18.30
N LEU A 53 -8.42 8.51 -19.10
CA LEU A 53 -8.79 7.09 -19.25
C LEU A 53 -7.61 6.24 -19.75
N GLN A 54 -6.76 6.79 -20.62
CA GLN A 54 -5.56 6.11 -21.12
C GLN A 54 -4.54 5.89 -20.00
N SER A 55 -4.31 6.91 -19.15
CA SER A 55 -3.45 6.80 -17.98
C SER A 55 -3.99 5.73 -17.02
N LEU A 56 -5.30 5.73 -16.76
CA LEU A 56 -5.93 4.70 -15.94
C LEU A 56 -5.76 3.30 -16.54
N SER A 57 -5.98 3.13 -17.83
CA SER A 57 -5.79 1.84 -18.50
C SER A 57 -4.33 1.35 -18.41
N LYS A 58 -3.34 2.24 -18.48
CA LYS A 58 -1.94 1.87 -18.26
C LYS A 58 -1.68 1.39 -16.83
N LEU A 59 -2.31 2.03 -15.84
CA LEU A 59 -2.21 1.65 -14.43
C LEU A 59 -2.89 0.31 -14.14
N LEU A 60 -4.00 0.02 -14.81
CA LEU A 60 -4.79 -1.21 -14.63
C LEU A 60 -4.38 -2.36 -15.56
N ASN A 61 -3.35 -2.21 -16.39
CA ASN A 61 -2.81 -3.30 -17.21
C ASN A 61 -1.44 -3.73 -16.66
N SER A 62 -1.36 -3.86 -15.33
CA SER A 62 -0.24 -4.44 -14.58
C SER A 62 1.15 -3.82 -14.84
N GLN A 63 1.27 -2.51 -15.03
CA GLN A 63 2.59 -1.87 -15.01
C GLN A 63 3.15 -1.87 -13.57
N PRO A 64 4.33 -2.47 -13.31
CA PRO A 64 4.89 -2.58 -11.95
C PRO A 64 5.30 -1.22 -11.36
N ASN A 65 5.37 -0.17 -12.18
CA ASN A 65 5.83 1.16 -11.78
C ASN A 65 4.70 2.05 -11.24
N MET A 66 3.79 1.49 -10.45
CA MET A 66 2.75 2.25 -9.78
C MET A 66 3.30 2.95 -8.53
N THR A 67 3.10 4.27 -8.41
CA THR A 67 3.55 5.02 -7.23
C THR A 67 2.57 4.88 -6.06
N LEU A 68 3.04 5.02 -4.81
CA LEU A 68 2.16 5.10 -3.63
C LEU A 68 1.11 6.21 -3.76
N LYS A 69 1.45 7.32 -4.41
CA LYS A 69 0.50 8.41 -4.71
C LYS A 69 -0.65 7.94 -5.61
N THR A 70 -0.38 7.03 -6.54
CA THR A 70 -1.41 6.42 -7.38
C THR A 70 -2.32 5.51 -6.57
N ILE A 71 -1.76 4.71 -5.67
CA ILE A 71 -2.54 3.87 -4.74
C ILE A 71 -3.48 4.74 -3.90
N ALA A 72 -2.98 5.82 -3.31
CA ALA A 72 -3.80 6.77 -2.56
C ALA A 72 -4.93 7.40 -3.40
N LYS A 73 -4.71 7.63 -4.70
CA LYS A 73 -5.78 8.09 -5.60
C LYS A 73 -6.86 7.03 -5.79
N PHE A 74 -6.50 5.75 -5.89
CA PHE A 74 -7.47 4.66 -5.95
C PHE A 74 -8.27 4.58 -4.65
N GLU A 75 -7.61 4.64 -3.50
CA GLU A 75 -8.24 4.65 -2.18
C GLU A 75 -9.30 5.75 -2.07
N LEU A 76 -8.93 6.99 -2.39
CA LEU A 76 -9.84 8.13 -2.33
C LEU A 76 -10.97 8.06 -3.36
N ALA A 77 -10.70 7.60 -4.59
CA ALA A 77 -11.71 7.52 -5.64
C ALA A 77 -12.74 6.40 -5.43
N LEU A 78 -12.33 5.32 -4.77
CA LEU A 78 -13.16 4.15 -4.47
C LEU A 78 -13.74 4.18 -3.05
N GLY A 79 -13.21 5.03 -2.16
CA GLY A 79 -13.61 5.07 -0.76
C GLY A 79 -13.15 3.84 0.04
N ILE A 80 -11.96 3.32 -0.29
CA ILE A 80 -11.37 2.12 0.33
C ILE A 80 -10.00 2.44 0.93
N LYS A 81 -9.44 1.51 1.70
CA LYS A 81 -8.06 1.56 2.18
C LYS A 81 -7.35 0.27 1.78
N ILE A 82 -6.19 0.39 1.14
CA ILE A 82 -5.35 -0.72 0.72
C ILE A 82 -4.21 -0.82 1.75
N ILE A 83 -4.18 -1.91 2.52
CA ILE A 83 -3.21 -2.10 3.60
C ILE A 83 -2.23 -3.21 3.19
N PRO A 84 -0.96 -2.90 2.89
CA PRO A 84 0.06 -3.90 2.63
C PRO A 84 0.32 -4.74 3.88
N GLN A 85 0.39 -6.06 3.74
CA GLN A 85 0.86 -6.94 4.80
C GLN A 85 2.37 -7.12 4.67
N VAL A 86 3.10 -6.79 5.73
CA VAL A 86 4.54 -7.03 5.82
C VAL A 86 4.76 -8.30 6.61
N ILE A 87 5.16 -9.36 5.92
CA ILE A 87 5.56 -10.62 6.54
C ILE A 87 7.09 -10.58 6.62
N SER A 88 7.62 -10.64 7.84
CA SER A 88 9.06 -10.78 8.04
C SER A 88 9.37 -12.14 8.66
N SER A 89 10.21 -12.90 7.99
CA SER A 89 10.77 -14.16 8.46
C SER A 89 12.07 -13.91 9.25
N TYR A 90 12.07 -12.96 10.19
CA TYR A 90 13.14 -12.97 11.18
C TYR A 90 13.00 -14.27 11.98
N SER A 91 14.05 -15.10 11.96
CA SER A 91 14.24 -16.13 12.98
C SER A 91 14.09 -15.46 14.34
N ASN A 92 13.49 -16.15 15.32
CA ASN A 92 13.05 -15.62 16.62
C ASN A 92 14.13 -15.00 17.54
N GLU A 93 15.29 -14.61 17.02
CA GLU A 93 16.27 -13.82 17.76
C GLU A 93 15.86 -12.34 17.69
N ALA A 94 15.01 -11.94 18.63
CA ALA A 94 14.49 -10.58 18.73
C ALA A 94 15.64 -9.54 18.68
N PRO A 95 15.67 -8.60 17.71
CA PRO A 95 16.72 -7.58 17.67
C PRO A 95 16.67 -6.58 18.83
N PHE A 96 15.58 -6.57 19.59
CA PHE A 96 15.40 -5.66 20.72
C PHE A 96 14.72 -6.36 21.90
N SER A 97 15.48 -7.20 22.59
CA SER A 97 15.32 -7.35 24.04
C SER A 97 15.81 -6.04 24.72
N SER A 98 15.10 -4.94 24.49
CA SER A 98 15.21 -3.74 25.30
C SER A 98 13.87 -3.57 26.01
N SER A 99 13.91 -3.77 27.33
CA SER A 99 12.79 -3.69 28.27
C SER A 99 12.24 -2.26 28.40
N ASN A 100 11.75 -1.68 27.31
CA ASN A 100 11.10 -0.37 27.32
C ASN A 100 9.66 -0.51 26.85
N ASN A 101 8.78 -0.78 27.82
CA ASN A 101 7.31 -0.83 27.67
C ASN A 101 6.69 0.45 27.06
N SER A 102 7.44 1.56 26.98
CA SER A 102 6.99 2.82 26.40
C SER A 102 6.75 2.76 24.88
N VAL A 103 7.54 2.00 24.12
CA VAL A 103 7.43 1.99 22.65
C VAL A 103 6.21 1.20 22.20
N ARG A 104 5.87 0.12 22.91
CA ARG A 104 4.73 -0.73 22.55
C ARG A 104 3.39 0.00 22.68
N GLU A 105 3.23 0.83 23.70
CA GLU A 105 2.00 1.62 23.87
C GLU A 105 1.86 2.70 22.79
N GLN A 106 2.97 3.31 22.36
CA GLN A 106 2.97 4.30 21.28
C GLN A 106 2.44 3.74 19.96
N TRP A 107 2.81 2.51 19.60
CA TRP A 107 2.38 1.89 18.34
C TRP A 107 0.91 1.46 18.36
N SER A 108 0.39 1.07 19.52
CA SER A 108 -1.03 0.79 19.70
C SER A 108 -1.88 2.05 19.61
N SER A 109 -1.41 3.18 20.16
CA SER A 109 -2.09 4.49 20.03
C SER A 109 -2.05 5.04 18.61
N PHE A 110 -0.95 4.84 17.86
CA PHE A 110 -0.86 5.28 16.46
C PHE A 110 -1.88 4.58 15.54
N ASN A 111 -2.18 3.31 15.80
CA ASN A 111 -3.13 2.54 14.99
C ASN A 111 -4.61 2.84 15.34
N SER A 112 -4.91 3.29 16.57
CA SER A 112 -6.27 3.70 16.95
C SER A 112 -6.64 5.10 16.46
N ASP A 113 -5.65 5.99 16.30
CA ASP A 113 -5.89 7.42 16.02
C ASP A 113 -5.99 7.77 14.53
N CYS A 114 -5.80 6.80 13.62
CA CYS A 114 -5.90 7.04 12.18
C CYS A 114 -7.34 7.20 11.66
N SER A 115 -8.34 7.18 12.55
CA SER A 115 -9.71 7.60 12.27
C SER A 115 -9.98 8.89 13.06
N ALA A 116 -9.95 10.01 12.35
CA ALA A 116 -10.31 11.34 12.83
C ALA A 116 -9.40 11.95 13.91
N LYS A 117 -8.40 12.71 13.48
CA LYS A 117 -8.04 14.03 14.07
C LYS A 117 -7.13 14.79 13.11
N ARG A 118 -7.58 15.98 12.68
CA ARG A 118 -6.70 16.99 12.09
C ARG A 118 -5.59 17.27 13.12
N LEU A 119 -4.34 17.00 12.76
CA LEU A 119 -3.21 17.49 13.54
C LEU A 119 -3.15 19.00 13.35
N ASN A 120 -3.70 19.74 14.31
CA ASN A 120 -3.39 21.15 14.45
C ASN A 120 -1.95 21.23 14.99
N PHE A 121 -1.01 21.63 14.13
CA PHE A 121 0.31 22.04 14.60
C PHE A 121 0.16 23.42 15.22
N GLU A 122 0.11 23.49 16.55
CA GLU A 122 0.33 24.75 17.25
C GLU A 122 1.82 25.09 17.22
N MET A 123 2.13 26.23 16.63
CA MET A 123 3.47 26.80 16.58
C MET A 123 3.80 27.34 17.97
N ILE A 124 4.82 26.77 18.64
CA ILE A 124 5.32 27.31 19.92
C ILE A 124 5.92 28.70 19.63
N PRO A 125 5.38 29.80 20.18
CA PRO A 125 5.97 31.11 20.02
C PRO A 125 7.13 31.24 21.01
N GLY A 126 8.37 31.18 20.50
CA GLY A 126 9.55 31.40 21.34
C GLY A 126 10.77 30.63 20.88
N GLY A 127 11.38 31.11 19.79
CA GLY A 127 12.65 30.62 19.30
C GLY A 127 13.45 31.75 18.68
N LEU A 128 13.62 32.86 19.41
CA LEU A 128 14.68 33.82 19.16
C LEU A 128 15.62 33.79 20.37
N ALA A 129 16.81 33.24 20.18
CA ALA A 129 17.95 33.49 21.04
C ALA A 129 19.22 33.41 20.18
N ALA A 130 19.69 34.61 19.83
CA ALA A 130 21.02 35.03 19.34
C ALA A 130 21.70 34.20 18.25
#